data_AF-A0A969ICY1-F1
#
_entry.id   AF-A0A969ICY1-F1
#
_cell.length_a   1.000
_cell.length_b   1.000
_cell.length_c   1.000
_cell.angle_alpha   90.00
_cell.angle_beta   90.00
_cell.angle_gamma   90.00
#
_symmetry.space_group_name_H-M   'P 1'
#
loop_
_entity.id
_entity.type
_entity.pdbx_description
1 polymer ?
#
loop_
_entity_poly.entity_id
_entity_poly.type
_entity_poly.pdbx_seq_one_letter_code
_entity_poly.pdbx_strand_id
1 'polypeptide(L)'
;MHSKAGFRCSLLEEIKTSKTPDIEIINPVTNEKIFIEVSKLGEGDNREMIQENYEQFLVALEPSGVYLPYSFAQLRYLDVVEMEQSLSVIRDSRKKAMKEETIVYYQDEKIRLAVAHISRYDELIEWIEKNDYRKGALSAPLNFDDTYRICNNKMDKKAKQIPLSFSGLVYIPVNSIYFKVFDIEEAIRLFSEKMKNTLTCWE
;
A
#
# COMPACT_ATOMS: atom_id res chain seq x y z
N MET A 1 29.36 19.85 -7.19
CA MET A 1 29.25 19.27 -8.56
C MET A 1 28.66 20.33 -9.48
N HIS A 2 29.08 20.44 -10.75
CA HIS A 2 28.40 21.32 -11.72
C HIS A 2 27.44 20.49 -12.58
N SER A 3 26.21 20.97 -12.74
CA SER A 3 25.26 20.36 -13.69
C SER A 3 25.65 20.68 -15.13
N LYS A 4 25.11 19.94 -16.10
CA LYS A 4 25.29 20.22 -17.54
C LYS A 4 24.79 21.62 -17.93
N ALA A 5 23.87 22.19 -17.16
CA ALA A 5 23.33 23.53 -17.34
C ALA A 5 24.13 24.61 -16.57
N GLY A 6 25.28 24.27 -15.97
CA GLY A 6 26.18 25.21 -15.31
C GLY A 6 25.88 25.49 -13.83
N PHE A 7 24.77 25.00 -13.29
CA PHE A 7 24.42 25.18 -11.87
C PHE A 7 25.41 24.48 -10.94
N ARG A 8 25.69 25.09 -9.78
CA ARG A 8 26.45 24.44 -8.71
C ARG A 8 25.49 23.67 -7.82
N CYS A 9 25.68 22.36 -7.73
CA CYS A 9 24.90 21.46 -6.89
C CYS A 9 25.75 20.92 -5.75
N SER A 10 25.20 20.93 -4.54
CA SER A 10 25.84 20.46 -3.31
C SER A 10 24.88 19.57 -2.53
N LEU A 11 25.38 18.48 -1.96
CA LEU A 11 24.68 17.72 -0.93
C LEU A 11 25.01 18.37 0.42
N LEU A 12 24.01 18.67 1.23
CA LEU A 12 24.22 19.25 2.54
C LEU A 12 24.30 18.14 3.59
N GLU A 13 25.19 18.32 4.57
CA GLU A 13 25.27 17.39 5.70
C GLU A 13 24.15 17.67 6.69
N GLU A 14 23.51 16.60 7.17
CA GLU A 14 22.43 16.69 8.14
C GLU A 14 23.01 17.13 9.51
N ILE A 15 22.58 18.30 9.98
CA ILE A 15 22.98 18.81 11.30
C ILE A 15 21.95 18.32 12.30
N LYS A 16 22.34 17.50 13.28
CA LYS A 16 21.42 16.87 14.27
C LYS A 16 20.47 17.83 14.99
N THR A 17 20.79 19.13 15.03
CA THR A 17 20.04 20.16 15.75
C THR A 17 19.20 21.07 14.83
N SER A 18 19.31 20.97 13.50
CA SER A 18 18.54 21.79 12.57
C SER A 18 17.98 20.98 11.41
N LYS A 19 16.82 21.40 10.89
CA LYS A 19 16.29 20.87 9.65
C LYS A 19 17.13 21.41 8.50
N THR A 20 17.88 20.53 7.84
CA THR A 20 18.74 20.87 6.70
C THR A 20 18.21 20.13 5.48
N PRO A 21 17.95 20.82 4.36
CA PRO A 21 17.50 20.15 3.13
C PRO A 21 18.63 19.32 2.52
N ASP A 22 18.31 18.28 1.77
CA ASP A 22 19.32 17.37 1.22
C ASP A 22 20.24 18.02 0.17
N ILE A 23 19.70 18.89 -0.68
CA ILE A 23 20.41 19.44 -1.85
C ILE A 23 20.28 20.96 -1.90
N GLU A 24 21.38 21.66 -2.16
CA GLU A 24 21.43 23.06 -2.55
C GLU A 24 21.82 23.17 -4.04
N ILE A 25 21.05 23.97 -4.79
CA ILE A 25 21.36 24.35 -6.17
C ILE A 25 21.55 25.87 -6.22
N ILE A 26 22.70 26.30 -6.75
CA ILE A 26 23.03 27.72 -6.90
C ILE A 26 23.17 28.05 -8.39
N ASN A 27 22.43 29.08 -8.83
CA ASN A 27 22.65 29.71 -10.12
C ASN A 27 23.93 30.56 -10.06
N PRO A 28 24.98 30.27 -10.84
CA PRO A 28 26.24 31.00 -10.75
C PRO A 28 26.15 32.45 -11.26
N VAL A 29 25.11 32.80 -12.04
CA VAL A 29 24.93 34.13 -12.63
C VAL A 29 24.12 35.04 -11.70
N THR A 30 23.00 34.55 -11.18
CA THR A 30 22.10 35.34 -10.31
C THR A 30 22.38 35.15 -8.82
N ASN A 31 23.19 34.15 -8.46
CA ASN A 31 23.40 33.68 -7.09
C ASN A 31 22.11 33.23 -6.37
N GLU A 32 21.04 32.98 -7.14
CA GLU A 32 19.79 32.43 -6.62
C GLU A 32 20.02 31.01 -6.12
N LYS A 33 19.41 30.70 -4.97
CA LYS A 33 19.51 29.40 -4.32
C LYS A 33 18.16 28.70 -4.30
N ILE A 34 18.18 27.43 -4.67
CA ILE A 34 17.03 26.53 -4.60
C ILE A 34 17.42 25.35 -3.71
N PHE A 35 16.56 25.02 -2.76
CA PHE A 35 16.76 23.86 -1.88
C PHE A 35 15.84 22.71 -2.27
N ILE A 36 16.37 21.50 -2.32
CA ILE A 36 15.58 20.29 -2.60
C ILE A 36 15.65 19.37 -1.39
N GLU A 37 14.47 18.96 -0.93
CA GLU A 37 14.29 17.91 0.06
C GLU A 37 13.81 16.64 -0.62
N VAL A 38 14.57 15.55 -0.50
CA VAL A 38 14.30 14.26 -1.10
C VAL A 38 13.77 13.31 -0.04
N SER A 39 12.50 12.92 -0.16
CA SER A 39 11.91 11.97 0.78
C SER A 39 11.46 10.70 0.10
N LYS A 40 11.67 9.55 0.74
CA LYS A 40 11.08 8.29 0.31
C LYS A 40 9.71 8.09 0.94
N LEU A 41 8.73 7.71 0.13
CA LEU A 41 7.52 7.08 0.60
C LEU A 41 7.84 5.60 0.85
N GLY A 42 7.77 5.15 2.10
CA GLY A 42 7.91 3.72 2.40
C GLY A 42 6.78 2.93 1.73
N GLU A 43 6.92 1.62 1.63
CA GLU A 43 5.76 0.78 1.32
C GLU A 43 4.64 1.07 2.32
N GLY A 44 3.39 0.96 1.91
CA GLY A 44 2.31 1.06 2.89
C GLY A 44 2.45 -0.13 3.81
N ASP A 45 2.58 0.08 5.13
CA ASP A 45 2.66 -1.01 6.12
C ASP A 45 1.55 -2.05 5.87
N ASN A 46 0.36 -1.58 5.45
CA ASN A 46 -0.76 -2.43 5.06
C ASN A 46 -0.47 -3.39 3.88
N ARG A 47 0.38 -3.02 2.92
CA ARG A 47 0.70 -3.87 1.75
C ARG A 47 1.55 -5.07 2.15
N GLU A 48 2.59 -4.83 2.94
CA GLU A 48 3.45 -5.89 3.48
C GLU A 48 2.61 -6.84 4.34
N MET A 49 1.80 -6.29 5.25
CA MET A 49 0.95 -7.12 6.12
C MET A 49 -0.13 -7.90 5.35
N ILE A 50 -0.72 -7.31 4.30
CA ILE A 50 -1.65 -8.05 3.42
C ILE A 50 -0.95 -9.22 2.76
N GLN A 51 0.28 -9.04 2.28
CA GLN A 51 1.06 -10.10 1.66
C GLN A 51 1.39 -11.21 2.66
N GLU A 52 1.83 -10.86 3.87
CA GLU A 52 2.10 -11.82 4.95
C GLU A 52 0.86 -12.61 5.37
N ASN A 53 -0.30 -11.94 5.50
CA ASN A 53 -1.57 -12.62 5.75
C ASN A 53 -1.90 -13.60 4.62
N TYR A 54 -1.75 -13.17 3.36
CA TYR A 54 -2.06 -13.97 2.20
C TYR A 54 -1.21 -15.25 2.12
N GLU A 55 0.09 -15.15 2.39
CA GLU A 55 1.00 -16.30 2.41
C GLU A 55 0.60 -17.35 3.47
N GLN A 56 0.25 -16.90 4.67
CA GLN A 56 -0.26 -17.78 5.71
C GLN A 56 -1.58 -18.46 5.34
N PHE A 57 -2.47 -17.76 4.63
CA PHE A 57 -3.69 -18.37 4.10
C PHE A 57 -3.40 -19.42 3.03
N LEU A 58 -2.45 -19.17 2.13
CA LEU A 58 -2.03 -20.16 1.14
C LEU A 58 -1.56 -21.46 1.81
N VAL A 59 -0.71 -21.35 2.84
CA VAL A 59 -0.26 -22.51 3.62
C VAL A 59 -1.43 -23.26 4.27
N ALA A 60 -2.43 -22.54 4.81
CA ALA A 60 -3.61 -23.18 5.41
C ALA A 60 -4.55 -23.83 4.38
N LEU A 61 -4.53 -23.35 3.13
CA LEU A 61 -5.32 -23.89 2.02
C LEU A 61 -4.60 -25.01 1.27
N GLU A 62 -3.29 -25.18 1.46
CA GLU A 62 -2.52 -26.25 0.86
C GLU A 62 -3.02 -27.64 1.29
N PRO A 63 -3.03 -28.64 0.39
CA PRO A 63 -3.48 -29.98 0.71
C PRO A 63 -2.50 -30.68 1.65
N SER A 64 -2.89 -30.93 2.90
CA SER A 64 -2.17 -31.83 3.80
C SER A 64 -2.65 -33.28 3.63
N GLY A 65 -2.61 -33.79 2.39
CA GLY A 65 -2.98 -35.17 2.05
C GLY A 65 -3.97 -35.29 0.90
N VAL A 66 -5.22 -34.84 1.11
CA VAL A 66 -6.27 -34.93 0.09
C VAL A 66 -6.59 -33.54 -0.44
N TYR A 67 -6.69 -33.42 -1.77
CA TYR A 67 -7.06 -32.19 -2.44
C TYR A 67 -8.54 -31.86 -2.20
N LEU A 68 -8.80 -30.69 -1.63
CA LEU A 68 -10.13 -30.09 -1.52
C LEU A 68 -10.17 -28.85 -2.43
N PRO A 69 -10.99 -28.83 -3.49
CA PRO A 69 -11.15 -27.63 -4.31
C PRO A 69 -11.75 -26.49 -3.49
N TYR A 70 -11.30 -25.26 -3.78
CA TYR A 70 -11.73 -24.08 -3.04
C TYR A 70 -11.76 -22.81 -3.90
N SER A 71 -12.54 -21.83 -3.42
CA SER A 71 -12.48 -20.41 -3.76
C SER A 71 -12.25 -19.64 -2.46
N PHE A 72 -11.20 -18.84 -2.40
CA PHE A 72 -10.84 -18.07 -1.22
C PHE A 72 -10.53 -16.61 -1.59
N ALA A 73 -10.99 -15.68 -0.78
CA ALA A 73 -10.58 -14.28 -0.85
C ALA A 73 -10.29 -13.73 0.54
N GLN A 74 -9.12 -13.12 0.71
CA GLN A 74 -8.85 -12.19 1.80
C GLN A 74 -9.51 -10.85 1.44
N LEU A 75 -10.30 -10.27 2.34
CA LEU A 75 -11.06 -9.04 2.06
C LEU A 75 -10.35 -7.79 2.58
N ARG A 76 -9.52 -7.92 3.62
CA ARG A 76 -8.72 -6.84 4.20
C ARG A 76 -7.48 -7.34 4.93
N TYR A 77 -6.66 -6.40 5.42
CA TYR A 77 -5.62 -6.66 6.41
C TYR A 77 -6.23 -7.21 7.72
N LEU A 78 -5.49 -8.12 8.34
CA LEU A 78 -5.83 -8.79 9.60
C LEU A 78 -4.68 -8.64 10.59
N ASP A 79 -5.00 -8.21 11.81
CA ASP A 79 -4.05 -8.32 12.91
C ASP A 79 -3.80 -9.79 13.31
N VAL A 80 -2.84 -10.01 14.20
CA VAL A 80 -2.43 -11.36 14.62
C VAL A 80 -3.60 -12.18 15.17
N VAL A 81 -4.48 -11.55 15.96
CA VAL A 81 -5.61 -12.25 16.60
C VAL A 81 -6.69 -12.59 15.58
N GLU A 82 -7.02 -11.63 14.70
CA GLU A 82 -7.97 -11.84 13.61
C GLU A 82 -7.48 -12.90 12.62
N MET A 83 -6.18 -12.95 12.39
CA MET A 83 -5.53 -13.93 11.53
C MET A 83 -5.66 -15.34 12.10
N GLU A 84 -5.35 -15.54 13.39
CA GLU A 84 -5.50 -16.83 14.07
C GLU A 84 -6.94 -17.34 14.00
N GLN A 85 -7.93 -16.46 14.22
CA GLN A 85 -9.35 -16.79 14.10
C GLN A 85 -9.71 -17.24 12.68
N SER A 86 -9.29 -16.47 11.67
CA SER A 86 -9.57 -16.77 10.27
C SER A 86 -8.92 -18.09 9.82
N LEU A 87 -7.70 -18.36 10.29
CA LEU A 87 -7.02 -19.64 10.06
C LEU A 87 -7.75 -20.83 10.70
N SER A 88 -8.33 -20.65 11.89
CA SER A 88 -9.17 -21.69 12.52
C SER A 88 -10.39 -21.99 11.66
N VAL A 89 -11.09 -20.95 11.18
CA VAL A 89 -12.26 -21.10 10.32
C VAL A 89 -11.93 -21.90 9.05
N ILE A 90 -10.79 -21.61 8.41
CA ILE A 90 -10.35 -22.35 7.21
C ILE A 90 -10.12 -23.83 7.55
N ARG A 91 -9.41 -24.11 8.64
CA ARG A 91 -9.11 -25.49 9.07
C ARG A 91 -10.38 -26.27 9.38
N ASP A 92 -11.32 -25.66 10.09
CA ASP A 92 -12.57 -26.30 10.49
C ASP A 92 -13.50 -26.50 9.29
N SER A 93 -13.57 -25.54 8.38
CA SER A 93 -14.34 -25.65 7.13
C SER A 93 -13.82 -26.77 6.24
N ARG A 94 -12.49 -26.92 6.12
CA ARG A 94 -11.85 -28.01 5.36
C ARG A 94 -12.15 -29.37 6.00
N LYS A 95 -12.01 -29.50 7.31
CA LYS A 95 -12.34 -30.73 8.06
C LYS A 95 -13.80 -31.11 7.86
N LYS A 96 -14.70 -30.12 7.93
CA LYS A 96 -16.14 -30.32 7.73
C LYS A 96 -16.47 -30.77 6.31
N ALA A 97 -15.96 -30.07 5.30
CA ALA A 97 -16.14 -30.44 3.89
C ALA A 97 -15.66 -31.87 3.62
N MET A 98 -14.51 -32.25 4.17
CA MET A 98 -13.98 -33.61 4.06
C MET A 98 -14.88 -34.65 4.75
N LYS A 99 -15.24 -34.42 6.01
CA LYS A 99 -15.99 -35.40 6.82
C LYS A 99 -17.42 -35.60 6.33
N GLU A 100 -18.06 -34.54 5.85
CA GLU A 100 -19.47 -34.54 5.44
C GLU A 100 -19.64 -34.70 3.93
N GLU A 101 -18.55 -34.81 3.17
CA GLU A 101 -18.53 -34.91 1.71
C GLU A 101 -19.38 -33.83 1.01
N THR A 102 -19.27 -32.60 1.51
CA THR A 102 -20.14 -31.47 1.16
C THR A 102 -19.36 -30.22 0.77
N ILE A 103 -20.09 -29.17 0.40
CA ILE A 103 -19.55 -27.82 0.22
C ILE A 103 -19.80 -27.01 1.50
N VAL A 104 -18.74 -26.37 2.00
CA VAL A 104 -18.80 -25.45 3.12
C VAL A 104 -18.56 -24.04 2.62
N TYR A 105 -19.52 -23.15 2.88
CA TYR A 105 -19.46 -21.73 2.56
C TYR A 105 -19.28 -20.93 3.84
N TYR A 106 -18.39 -19.95 3.82
CA TYR A 106 -18.14 -19.02 4.91
C TYR A 106 -17.83 -17.63 4.35
N GLN A 107 -18.41 -16.60 4.97
CA GLN A 107 -18.09 -15.22 4.65
C GLN A 107 -18.33 -14.34 5.87
N ASP A 108 -17.37 -13.47 6.16
CA ASP A 108 -17.47 -12.37 7.11
C ASP A 108 -16.80 -11.11 6.51
N GLU A 109 -16.51 -10.11 7.33
CA GLU A 109 -15.80 -8.88 6.90
C GLU A 109 -14.30 -9.08 6.63
N LYS A 110 -13.76 -10.27 6.91
CA LYS A 110 -12.32 -10.58 6.88
C LYS A 110 -11.97 -11.46 5.70
N ILE A 111 -12.72 -12.55 5.51
CA ILE A 111 -12.47 -13.55 4.49
C ILE A 111 -13.77 -14.03 3.83
N ARG A 112 -13.61 -14.57 2.64
CA ARG A 112 -14.63 -15.37 1.96
C ARG A 112 -14.02 -16.71 1.57
N LEU A 113 -14.69 -17.80 1.91
CA LEU A 113 -14.26 -19.15 1.64
C LEU A 113 -15.43 -20.00 1.14
N ALA A 114 -15.18 -20.71 0.06
CA ALA A 114 -15.94 -21.89 -0.32
C ALA A 114 -14.95 -23.03 -0.48
N VAL A 115 -15.19 -24.15 0.19
CA VAL A 115 -14.37 -25.36 0.07
C VAL A 115 -15.28 -26.56 -0.05
N ALA A 116 -14.97 -27.44 -1.00
CA ALA A 116 -15.79 -28.61 -1.29
C ALA A 116 -14.99 -29.89 -1.16
N HIS A 117 -15.68 -30.98 -0.79
CA HIS A 117 -15.18 -32.32 -1.08
C HIS A 117 -15.03 -32.52 -2.59
N ILE A 118 -14.09 -33.38 -3.00
CA ILE A 118 -13.79 -33.61 -4.41
C ILE A 118 -14.98 -34.14 -5.21
N SER A 119 -15.89 -34.89 -4.57
CA SER A 119 -17.13 -35.38 -5.20
C SER A 119 -18.14 -34.26 -5.53
N ARG A 120 -17.95 -33.05 -4.98
CA ARG A 120 -18.79 -31.86 -5.18
C ARG A 120 -18.10 -30.78 -6.01
N TYR A 121 -17.03 -31.15 -6.74
CA TYR A 121 -16.24 -30.22 -7.52
C TYR A 121 -17.09 -29.44 -8.53
N ASP A 122 -17.90 -30.13 -9.34
CA ASP A 122 -18.71 -29.49 -10.39
C ASP A 122 -19.73 -28.51 -9.79
N GLU A 123 -20.39 -28.91 -8.70
CA GLU A 123 -21.35 -28.07 -7.96
C GLU A 123 -20.68 -26.81 -7.37
N LEU A 124 -19.43 -26.93 -6.90
CA LEU A 124 -18.64 -25.77 -6.48
C LEU A 124 -18.30 -24.83 -7.65
N ILE A 125 -17.92 -25.37 -8.82
CA ILE A 125 -17.58 -24.55 -9.99
C ILE A 125 -18.80 -23.78 -10.49
N GLU A 126 -19.96 -24.43 -10.59
CA GLU A 126 -21.21 -23.75 -10.96
C GLU A 126 -21.55 -22.62 -9.98
N TRP A 127 -21.36 -22.85 -8.67
CA TRP A 127 -21.57 -21.82 -7.67
C TRP A 127 -20.56 -20.66 -7.80
N ILE A 128 -19.28 -20.95 -8.04
CA ILE A 128 -18.23 -19.94 -8.23
C ILE A 128 -18.58 -19.04 -9.41
N GLU A 129 -18.94 -19.62 -10.55
CA GLU A 129 -19.30 -18.89 -11.77
C GLU A 129 -20.55 -18.03 -11.58
N LYS A 130 -21.59 -18.61 -10.97
CA LYS A 130 -22.86 -17.90 -10.70
C LYS A 130 -22.70 -16.67 -9.80
N ASN A 131 -21.72 -16.68 -8.90
CA ASN A 131 -21.48 -15.60 -7.95
C ASN A 131 -20.33 -14.67 -8.38
N ASP A 132 -19.79 -14.81 -9.59
CA ASP A 132 -18.64 -14.05 -10.10
C ASP A 132 -17.40 -14.12 -9.17
N TYR A 133 -17.14 -15.33 -8.66
CA TYR A 133 -15.99 -15.61 -7.80
C TYR A 133 -14.85 -16.24 -8.57
N ARG A 134 -13.65 -16.17 -7.99
CA ARG A 134 -12.43 -16.72 -8.58
C ARG A 134 -12.13 -18.10 -7.97
N LYS A 135 -11.79 -19.07 -8.82
CA LYS A 135 -11.18 -20.34 -8.35
C LYS A 135 -9.79 -20.08 -7.75
N GLY A 136 -9.52 -20.72 -6.61
CA GLY A 136 -8.26 -20.55 -5.88
C GLY A 136 -8.28 -19.35 -4.94
N ALA A 137 -7.10 -18.88 -4.55
CA ALA A 137 -6.94 -17.81 -3.58
C ALA A 137 -6.84 -16.43 -4.25
N LEU A 138 -7.41 -15.42 -3.61
CA LEU A 138 -7.35 -14.01 -3.97
C LEU A 138 -6.91 -13.20 -2.73
N SER A 139 -5.90 -12.36 -2.90
CA SER A 139 -5.44 -11.45 -1.84
C SER A 139 -6.35 -10.23 -1.70
N ALA A 140 -6.24 -9.53 -0.57
CA ALA A 140 -6.96 -8.28 -0.34
C ALA A 140 -6.58 -7.23 -1.39
N PRO A 141 -7.51 -6.33 -1.75
CA PRO A 141 -7.21 -5.24 -2.67
C PRO A 141 -6.12 -4.33 -2.10
N LEU A 142 -5.08 -4.11 -2.89
CA LEU A 142 -4.01 -3.17 -2.56
C LEU A 142 -4.40 -1.76 -3.00
N ASN A 143 -4.33 -0.80 -2.09
CA ASN A 143 -4.46 0.61 -2.45
C ASN A 143 -3.11 1.15 -2.96
N PHE A 144 -3.07 1.50 -4.24
CA PHE A 144 -1.92 2.13 -4.90
C PHE A 144 -2.03 3.65 -4.99
N ASP A 145 -3.15 4.23 -4.57
CA ASP A 145 -3.29 5.68 -4.41
C ASP A 145 -2.61 6.14 -3.11
N ASP A 146 -1.45 6.75 -3.30
CA ASP A 146 -0.61 7.27 -2.22
C ASP A 146 -0.89 8.77 -1.93
N THR A 147 -1.86 9.41 -2.58
CA THR A 147 -2.17 10.85 -2.49
C THR A 147 -2.32 11.32 -1.05
N TYR A 148 -3.18 10.63 -0.29
CA TYR A 148 -3.43 10.95 1.12
C TYR A 148 -2.19 10.71 2.01
N ARG A 149 -1.42 9.65 1.74
CA ARG A 149 -0.19 9.35 2.48
C ARG A 149 0.86 10.46 2.28
N ILE A 150 0.99 10.94 1.04
CA ILE A 150 1.88 12.04 0.68
C ILE A 150 1.43 13.33 1.38
N CYS A 151 0.14 13.68 1.25
CA CYS A 151 -0.44 14.89 1.85
C CYS A 151 -0.25 14.93 3.37
N ASN A 152 -0.65 13.86 4.07
CA ASN A 152 -0.81 13.91 5.52
C ASN A 152 0.47 13.60 6.30
N ASN A 153 1.37 12.78 5.76
CA ASN A 153 2.52 12.29 6.55
C ASN A 153 3.85 12.89 6.16
N LYS A 154 4.02 13.32 4.90
CA LYS A 154 5.33 13.67 4.34
C LYS A 154 5.44 15.14 3.98
N MET A 155 4.44 15.72 3.33
CA MET A 155 4.57 17.06 2.76
C MET A 155 4.89 18.13 3.82
N ASP A 156 4.12 18.22 4.90
CA ASP A 156 4.36 19.21 5.97
C ASP A 156 5.73 19.04 6.65
N LYS A 157 6.09 17.79 6.98
CA LYS A 157 7.33 17.50 7.69
C LYS A 157 8.55 17.85 6.86
N LYS A 158 8.46 17.67 5.54
CA LYS A 158 9.54 17.88 4.58
C LYS A 158 9.63 19.31 4.08
N ALA A 159 8.49 19.98 3.85
CA ALA A 159 8.46 21.40 3.54
C ALA A 159 9.14 22.25 4.64
N LYS A 160 9.00 21.86 5.91
CA LYS A 160 9.69 22.51 7.05
C LYS A 160 11.23 22.47 7.01
N GLN A 161 11.82 21.69 6.10
CA GLN A 161 13.28 21.63 5.93
C GLN A 161 13.80 22.63 4.89
N ILE A 162 12.90 23.22 4.10
CA ILE A 162 13.23 24.28 3.15
C ILE A 162 13.27 25.62 3.90
N PRO A 163 14.36 26.41 3.78
CA PRO A 163 14.45 27.75 4.35
C PRO A 163 13.35 28.67 3.82
N LEU A 164 12.64 29.38 4.71
CA LEU A 164 11.44 30.19 4.38
C LEU A 164 11.68 31.30 3.36
N SER A 165 12.89 31.86 3.31
CA SER A 165 13.24 32.96 2.40
C SER A 165 13.71 32.49 1.02
N PHE A 166 13.63 31.18 0.74
CA PHE A 166 14.16 30.59 -0.47
C PHE A 166 13.13 29.71 -1.18
N SER A 167 13.22 29.70 -2.51
CA SER A 167 12.53 28.72 -3.33
C SER A 167 12.98 27.31 -2.95
N GLY A 168 12.06 26.37 -2.89
CA GLY A 168 12.41 24.98 -2.68
C GLY A 168 11.43 23.99 -3.26
N LEU A 169 11.90 22.75 -3.35
CA LEU A 169 11.18 21.65 -3.96
C LEU A 169 11.22 20.44 -3.02
N VAL A 170 10.05 19.85 -2.76
CA VAL A 170 9.93 18.57 -2.08
C VAL A 170 9.77 17.49 -3.15
N TYR A 171 10.76 16.62 -3.26
CA TYR A 171 10.74 15.50 -4.21
C TYR A 171 10.39 14.20 -3.48
N ILE A 172 9.27 13.59 -3.87
CA ILE A 172 8.79 12.32 -3.32
C ILE A 172 8.60 11.33 -4.48
N PRO A 173 9.49 10.35 -4.67
CA PRO A 173 9.30 9.32 -5.67
C PRO A 173 8.17 8.39 -5.23
N VAL A 174 7.33 8.00 -6.19
CA VAL A 174 6.19 7.08 -6.02
C VAL A 174 6.31 5.91 -7.00
N ASN A 175 5.62 4.81 -6.71
CA ASN A 175 5.56 3.66 -7.63
C ASN A 175 4.85 4.07 -8.93
N SER A 176 5.31 3.62 -10.08
CA SER A 176 4.68 3.90 -11.38
C SER A 176 3.18 3.54 -11.47
N ILE A 177 2.72 2.55 -10.69
CA ILE A 177 1.31 2.13 -10.62
C ILE A 177 0.44 3.24 -10.04
N TYR A 178 0.97 4.08 -9.14
CA TYR A 178 0.27 5.26 -8.62
C TYR A 178 -0.32 6.09 -9.76
N PHE A 179 0.48 6.36 -10.81
CA PHE A 179 0.05 7.15 -11.95
C PHE A 179 -1.08 6.52 -12.79
N LYS A 180 -1.38 5.24 -12.57
CA LYS A 180 -2.50 4.55 -13.24
C LYS A 180 -3.80 4.60 -12.45
N VAL A 181 -3.73 4.87 -11.14
CA VAL A 181 -4.89 4.74 -10.24
C VAL A 181 -5.26 6.05 -9.54
N PHE A 182 -4.35 7.02 -9.49
CA PHE A 182 -4.61 8.29 -8.83
C PHE A 182 -5.62 9.14 -9.61
N ASP A 183 -6.43 9.88 -8.86
CA ASP A 183 -7.22 10.97 -9.39
C ASP A 183 -6.35 12.24 -9.43
N ILE A 184 -6.03 12.72 -10.63
CA ILE A 184 -5.17 13.87 -10.82
C ILE A 184 -5.80 15.17 -10.31
N GLU A 185 -7.11 15.34 -10.48
CA GLU A 185 -7.81 16.56 -10.06
C GLU A 185 -7.86 16.62 -8.54
N GLU A 186 -8.20 15.49 -7.90
CA GLU A 186 -8.22 15.37 -6.45
C GLU A 186 -6.81 15.52 -5.84
N ALA A 187 -5.79 14.92 -6.44
CA ALA A 187 -4.42 15.06 -5.99
C ALA A 187 -3.94 16.53 -6.06
N ILE A 188 -4.21 17.22 -7.18
CA ILE A 188 -3.90 18.65 -7.32
C ILE A 188 -4.63 19.47 -6.25
N ARG A 189 -5.91 19.20 -6.03
CA ARG A 189 -6.73 19.89 -5.02
C ARG A 189 -6.15 19.72 -3.62
N LEU A 190 -5.93 18.47 -3.20
CA LEU A 190 -5.41 18.13 -1.88
C LEU A 190 -4.00 18.72 -1.64
N PHE A 191 -3.10 18.59 -2.62
CA PHE A 191 -1.76 19.18 -2.49
C PHE A 191 -1.81 20.70 -2.42
N SER A 192 -2.66 21.35 -3.22
CA SER A 192 -2.81 22.80 -3.22
C SER A 192 -3.38 23.33 -1.90
N GLU A 193 -4.43 22.70 -1.38
CA GLU A 193 -5.01 23.03 -0.07
C GLU A 193 -3.98 22.88 1.04
N LYS A 194 -3.26 21.76 1.02
CA LYS A 194 -2.27 21.46 2.04
C LYS A 194 -1.12 22.45 2.01
N MET A 195 -0.58 22.80 0.83
CA MET A 195 0.47 23.82 0.70
C MET A 195 0.02 25.22 1.15
N LYS A 196 -1.21 25.63 0.84
CA LYS A 196 -1.78 26.91 1.33
C LYS A 196 -1.83 26.95 2.85
N ASN A 197 -2.32 25.88 3.47
CA ASN A 197 -2.41 25.77 4.93
C ASN A 197 -1.03 25.71 5.58
N THR A 198 -0.05 25.05 4.94
CA THR A 198 1.32 25.08 5.42
C THR A 198 1.82 26.51 5.47
N LEU A 199 1.63 27.33 4.41
CA LEU A 199 2.10 28.72 4.33
C LEU A 199 1.46 29.66 5.37
N THR A 200 0.18 29.47 5.72
CA THR A 200 -0.51 30.30 6.73
C THR A 200 -0.12 30.03 8.18
N CYS A 201 0.54 28.89 8.48
CA CYS A 201 1.02 28.57 9.83
C CYS A 201 2.43 29.12 10.14
N TRP A 202 2.97 29.99 9.27
CA TRP A 202 4.29 30.62 9.43
C TRP A 202 4.21 32.14 9.67
N GLU A 203 3.00 32.68 9.84
CA GLU A 203 2.76 33.99 10.45
C GLU A 203 2.62 33.84 11.98
#